data_AF-A0A1P8YQI8-F1
#
_entry.id   AF-A0A1P8YQI8-F1
#
_cell.length_a   1.000
_cell.length_b   1.000
_cell.length_c   1.000
_cell.angle_alpha   90.00
_cell.angle_beta   90.00
_cell.angle_gamma   90.00
#
_symmetry.space_group_name_H-M   'P 1'
#
loop_
_entity.id
_entity.type
_entity.pdbx_description
1 polymer ?
#
loop_
_entity_poly.entity_id
_entity_poly.type
_entity_poly.pdbx_seq_one_letter_code
_entity_poly.pdbx_strand_id
1 'polypeptide(L)'
;MSSSALPSGDLIDGAAEGYLVTYNTTGQDGGPAVSTGQVFVPDGTAPAGGWPVVSWSHGTTGIGDQCAPSVTGSLTTTQLLLDYLRRGYAVVATDYIGLGSPGLHQYLAGRAEGHAAIDIVRAGRNLRPDLSTSWVSVGHSQGGQAALFAGHMAAEYAPELDLRGTLSYAPESNVENLLAVAGPYVPALDVLQGASTYLVYILAGLNSARPDLGLAGYLTEFGARALASAELGCGDDLAMLRGGRWVSCSPGRCSIRPSSPHSRTTWPCPPPAGTGRS
;
A
#
# COMPACT_ATOMS: atom_id res chain seq x y z
N MET A 1 -0.28 -12.68 15.54
CA MET A 1 -1.25 -11.61 15.27
C MET A 1 -1.47 -10.83 16.55
N SER A 2 -1.60 -9.50 16.46
CA SER A 2 -2.05 -8.62 17.54
C SER A 2 -3.15 -7.69 17.03
N SER A 3 -3.96 -7.15 17.93
CA SER A 3 -5.04 -6.22 17.58
C SER A 3 -5.32 -5.23 18.70
N SER A 4 -5.82 -4.04 18.35
CA SER A 4 -6.36 -3.06 19.29
C SER A 4 -7.63 -2.44 18.72
N ALA A 5 -8.64 -2.24 19.57
CA ALA A 5 -9.86 -1.55 19.16
C ALA A 5 -9.58 -0.08 18.82
N LEU A 6 -10.22 0.42 17.77
CA LEU A 6 -10.25 1.84 17.43
C LEU A 6 -11.18 2.59 18.40
N PRO A 7 -10.79 3.77 18.89
CA PRO A 7 -11.70 4.67 19.60
C PRO A 7 -12.93 5.01 18.75
N SER A 8 -14.06 5.30 19.40
CA SER A 8 -15.30 5.64 18.70
C SER A 8 -15.18 6.87 17.77
N GLY A 9 -14.28 7.80 18.10
CA GLY A 9 -13.98 8.98 17.27
C GLY A 9 -13.21 8.66 15.98
N ASP A 10 -12.59 7.49 15.90
CA ASP A 10 -11.79 7.03 14.76
C ASP A 10 -12.54 5.97 13.93
N LEU A 11 -13.78 5.64 14.31
CA LEU A 11 -14.64 4.77 13.52
C LEU A 11 -15.15 5.50 12.28
N ILE A 12 -15.14 4.78 11.17
CA ILE A 12 -15.74 5.24 9.92
C ILE A 12 -17.26 5.00 9.95
N ASP A 13 -17.99 5.82 9.20
CA ASP A 13 -19.44 5.73 9.16
C ASP A 13 -19.94 4.35 8.71
N GLY A 14 -20.99 3.85 9.36
CA GLY A 14 -21.51 2.49 9.16
C GLY A 14 -20.76 1.37 9.89
N ALA A 15 -19.60 1.63 10.51
CA ALA A 15 -18.96 0.66 11.39
C ALA A 15 -19.46 0.80 12.84
N ALA A 16 -19.90 -0.30 13.44
CA ALA A 16 -20.17 -0.36 14.88
C ALA A 16 -18.89 -0.61 15.69
N GLU A 17 -17.95 -1.33 15.10
CA GLU A 17 -16.65 -1.63 15.71
C GLU A 17 -15.54 -1.51 14.66
N GLY A 18 -14.35 -1.14 15.13
CA GLY A 18 -13.16 -0.96 14.32
C GLY A 18 -11.94 -1.42 15.08
N TYR A 19 -10.96 -1.98 14.37
CA TYR A 19 -9.76 -2.54 14.97
C TYR A 19 -8.54 -2.28 14.09
N LEU A 20 -7.42 -1.95 14.71
CA LEU A 20 -6.10 -2.07 14.09
C LEU A 20 -5.61 -3.51 14.29
N VAL A 21 -5.00 -4.09 13.26
CA VAL A 21 -4.45 -5.45 13.31
C VAL A 21 -3.03 -5.49 12.77
N THR A 22 -2.20 -6.35 13.37
CA THR A 22 -0.91 -6.77 12.83
C THR A 22 -0.97 -8.28 12.62
N TYR A 23 -0.71 -8.73 11.39
CA TYR A 23 -0.90 -10.13 11.01
C TYR A 23 0.25 -10.65 10.16
N ASN A 24 0.43 -11.97 10.18
CA ASN A 24 1.45 -12.64 9.39
C ASN A 24 0.93 -12.85 7.97
N THR A 25 1.80 -12.67 6.99
CA THR A 25 1.52 -12.92 5.57
C THR A 25 2.76 -13.49 4.88
N THR A 26 2.75 -13.60 3.56
CA THR A 26 3.82 -14.18 2.75
C THR A 26 4.36 -13.17 1.74
N GLY A 27 5.67 -12.96 1.76
CA GLY A 27 6.36 -12.03 0.87
C GLY A 27 6.41 -12.50 -0.59
N GLN A 28 6.96 -11.64 -1.46
CA GLN A 28 7.07 -11.90 -2.89
C GLN A 28 7.92 -13.15 -3.21
N ASP A 29 8.88 -13.49 -2.35
CA ASP A 29 9.77 -14.64 -2.44
C ASP A 29 9.20 -15.93 -1.82
N GLY A 30 7.98 -15.87 -1.25
CA GLY A 30 7.38 -16.97 -0.51
C GLY A 30 7.80 -17.06 0.97
N GLY A 31 8.64 -16.14 1.45
CA GLY A 31 9.08 -16.09 2.83
C GLY A 31 8.03 -15.49 3.78
N PRO A 32 8.18 -15.70 5.10
CA PRO A 32 7.29 -15.10 6.09
C PRO A 32 7.44 -13.56 6.11
N ALA A 33 6.33 -12.87 6.18
CA ALA A 33 6.27 -11.41 6.30
C ALA A 33 5.18 -10.98 7.29
N VAL A 34 5.14 -9.68 7.60
CA VAL A 34 4.15 -9.06 8.48
C VAL A 34 3.53 -7.87 7.75
N SER A 35 2.23 -7.70 7.91
CA SER A 35 1.50 -6.51 7.46
C SER A 35 0.62 -6.00 8.60
N THR A 36 0.27 -4.72 8.53
CA THR A 36 -0.79 -4.13 9.34
C THR A 36 -2.06 -3.93 8.51
N GLY A 37 -3.15 -3.59 9.18
CA GLY A 37 -4.41 -3.27 8.54
C GLY A 37 -5.49 -2.90 9.53
N GLN A 38 -6.71 -2.82 9.04
CA GLN A 38 -7.90 -2.44 9.78
C GLN A 38 -9.04 -3.42 9.56
N VAL A 39 -9.85 -3.67 10.57
CA VAL A 39 -11.06 -4.48 10.49
C VAL A 39 -12.23 -3.65 10.97
N PHE A 40 -13.25 -3.48 10.14
CA PHE A 40 -14.48 -2.77 10.43
C PHE A 40 -15.66 -3.73 10.38
N VAL A 41 -16.44 -3.74 11.45
CA VAL A 41 -17.63 -4.58 11.58
C VAL A 41 -18.86 -3.68 11.49
N PRO A 42 -19.83 -4.00 10.62
CA PRO A 42 -21.02 -3.18 10.45
C PRO A 42 -21.92 -3.26 11.69
N ASP A 43 -22.83 -2.29 11.82
CA ASP A 43 -23.87 -2.33 12.83
C ASP A 43 -24.92 -3.41 12.56
N GLY A 44 -25.58 -3.88 13.63
CA GLY A 44 -26.64 -4.88 13.59
C GLY A 44 -26.21 -6.27 14.04
N THR A 45 -26.94 -7.29 13.57
CA THR A 45 -26.70 -8.69 13.92
C THR A 45 -26.17 -9.45 12.72
N ALA A 46 -25.08 -10.20 12.92
CA ALA A 46 -24.50 -11.03 11.87
C ALA A 46 -25.56 -12.01 11.31
N PRO A 47 -25.66 -12.16 9.98
CA PRO A 47 -26.54 -13.14 9.39
C PRO A 47 -26.05 -14.57 9.68
N ALA A 48 -26.89 -15.57 9.39
CA ALA A 48 -26.47 -16.97 9.47
C ALA A 48 -25.23 -17.20 8.58
N GLY A 49 -24.16 -17.73 9.19
CA GLY A 49 -22.86 -17.90 8.51
C GLY A 49 -21.90 -16.71 8.64
N GLY A 50 -22.26 -15.68 9.40
CA GLY A 50 -21.41 -14.54 9.71
C GLY A 50 -21.50 -13.39 8.71
N TRP A 51 -20.92 -12.24 9.05
CA TRP A 51 -20.85 -11.08 8.16
C TRP A 51 -20.06 -11.42 6.89
N PRO A 52 -20.63 -11.25 5.68
CA PRO A 52 -19.86 -11.39 4.45
C PRO A 52 -18.72 -10.37 4.44
N VAL A 53 -17.55 -10.78 3.94
CA VAL A 53 -16.32 -10.00 4.09
C VAL A 53 -15.91 -9.34 2.78
N VAL A 54 -15.57 -8.06 2.83
CA VAL A 54 -14.89 -7.32 1.77
C VAL A 54 -13.43 -7.21 2.16
N SER A 55 -12.56 -7.90 1.42
CA SER A 55 -11.13 -7.61 1.46
C SER A 55 -10.86 -6.37 0.63
N TRP A 56 -10.36 -5.34 1.30
CA TRP A 56 -10.17 -4.02 0.75
C TRP A 56 -8.69 -3.70 0.53
N SER A 57 -8.35 -3.48 -0.73
CA SER A 57 -7.02 -3.14 -1.21
C SER A 57 -7.00 -1.67 -1.64
N HIS A 58 -6.26 -0.84 -0.89
CA HIS A 58 -6.17 0.59 -1.18
C HIS A 58 -5.32 0.88 -2.41
N GLY A 59 -5.58 2.02 -3.07
CA GLY A 59 -4.70 2.56 -4.11
C GLY A 59 -3.42 3.16 -3.50
N THR A 60 -2.51 3.66 -4.34
CA THR A 60 -1.20 4.16 -3.91
C THR A 60 -1.30 5.26 -2.83
N THR A 61 -0.77 4.98 -1.65
CA THR A 61 -0.68 5.94 -0.52
C THR A 61 0.75 6.43 -0.29
N GLY A 62 1.74 5.74 -0.85
CA GLY A 62 3.17 5.97 -0.61
C GLY A 62 3.90 4.65 -0.42
N ILE A 63 5.13 4.73 0.10
CA ILE A 63 5.97 3.55 0.37
C ILE A 63 6.56 3.55 1.79
N GLY A 64 6.51 4.67 2.49
CA GLY A 64 6.97 4.79 3.87
C GLY A 64 5.89 4.38 4.88
N ASP A 65 6.32 3.95 6.07
CA ASP A 65 5.41 3.48 7.13
C ASP A 65 4.35 4.51 7.54
N GLN A 66 4.72 5.79 7.55
CA GLN A 66 3.81 6.89 7.85
C GLN A 66 2.68 7.06 6.83
N CYS A 67 2.77 6.40 5.68
CA CYS A 67 1.79 6.44 4.61
C CYS A 67 0.74 5.32 4.69
N ALA A 68 0.87 4.40 5.65
CA ALA A 68 -0.09 3.32 5.83
C ALA A 68 -1.49 3.87 6.15
N PRO A 69 -2.56 3.37 5.50
CA PRO A 69 -3.94 3.72 5.85
C PRO A 69 -4.28 3.52 7.32
N SER A 70 -3.77 2.48 7.97
CA SER A 70 -3.97 2.26 9.42
C SER A 70 -3.31 3.31 10.31
N VAL A 71 -2.27 3.99 9.83
CA VAL A 71 -1.59 5.07 10.55
C VAL A 71 -2.27 6.41 10.29
N THR A 72 -2.70 6.65 9.04
CA THR A 72 -3.27 7.93 8.61
C THR A 72 -4.77 8.05 8.83
N GLY A 73 -5.46 6.92 9.03
CA GLY A 73 -6.93 6.84 8.99
C GLY A 73 -7.52 7.07 7.58
N SER A 74 -6.68 7.20 6.55
CA SER A 74 -7.10 7.52 5.20
C SER A 74 -7.37 6.26 4.38
N LEU A 75 -8.65 5.98 4.11
CA LEU A 75 -9.06 4.93 3.19
C LEU A 75 -9.43 5.58 1.85
N THR A 76 -8.58 5.39 0.82
CA THR A 76 -8.59 6.10 -0.49
C THR A 76 -9.86 5.88 -1.35
N THR A 77 -10.84 5.12 -0.87
CA THR A 77 -12.10 4.83 -1.58
C THR A 77 -13.27 4.77 -0.59
N THR A 78 -13.36 5.78 0.28
CA THR A 78 -14.29 5.81 1.43
C THR A 78 -15.74 5.55 1.03
N GLN A 79 -16.33 6.23 0.03
CA GLN A 79 -17.78 6.08 -0.23
C GLN A 79 -18.21 4.63 -0.54
N LEU A 80 -17.48 3.93 -1.42
CA LEU A 80 -17.79 2.54 -1.73
C LEU A 80 -17.59 1.63 -0.52
N LEU A 81 -16.55 1.87 0.28
CA LEU A 81 -16.30 1.15 1.52
C LEU A 81 -17.43 1.36 2.54
N LEU A 82 -17.86 2.60 2.75
CA LEU A 82 -18.98 2.94 3.64
C LEU A 82 -20.28 2.28 3.16
N ASP A 83 -20.51 2.21 1.85
CA ASP A 83 -21.67 1.53 1.30
C ASP A 83 -21.67 0.02 1.55
N TYR A 84 -20.51 -0.63 1.57
CA TYR A 84 -20.39 -2.03 1.99
C TYR A 84 -20.78 -2.21 3.45
N LEU A 85 -20.24 -1.37 4.35
CA LEU A 85 -20.58 -1.42 5.78
C LEU A 85 -22.08 -1.21 6.01
N ARG A 86 -22.67 -0.18 5.40
CA ARG A 86 -24.12 0.10 5.49
C ARG A 86 -25.00 -1.03 4.93
N ARG A 87 -24.46 -1.87 4.05
CA ARG A 87 -25.14 -3.05 3.50
C ARG A 87 -24.89 -4.33 4.30
N GLY A 88 -24.21 -4.25 5.44
CA GLY A 88 -23.94 -5.39 6.31
C GLY A 88 -22.76 -6.25 5.84
N TYR A 89 -21.78 -5.67 5.17
CA TYR A 89 -20.51 -6.33 4.89
C TYR A 89 -19.47 -5.85 5.89
N ALA A 90 -18.71 -6.77 6.46
CA ALA A 90 -17.50 -6.41 7.19
C ALA A 90 -16.40 -6.05 6.20
N VAL A 91 -15.58 -5.06 6.55
CA VAL A 91 -14.47 -4.62 5.71
C VAL A 91 -13.17 -4.95 6.42
N VAL A 92 -12.28 -5.68 5.75
CA VAL A 92 -10.93 -5.97 6.21
C VAL A 92 -9.96 -5.31 5.23
N ALA A 93 -9.28 -4.26 5.68
CA ALA A 93 -8.41 -3.42 4.85
C ALA A 93 -6.95 -3.69 5.20
N THR A 94 -6.17 -4.16 4.24
CA THR A 94 -4.72 -4.37 4.42
C THR A 94 -3.95 -3.08 4.14
N ASP A 95 -2.85 -2.84 4.85
CA ASP A 95 -1.87 -1.79 4.47
C ASP A 95 -0.82 -2.31 3.48
N TYR A 96 -0.70 -3.62 3.30
CA TYR A 96 0.41 -4.31 2.62
C TYR A 96 1.72 -4.35 3.43
N ILE A 97 2.59 -5.28 3.03
CA ILE A 97 3.93 -5.44 3.61
C ILE A 97 4.72 -4.14 3.38
N GLY A 98 5.40 -3.68 4.43
CA GLY A 98 6.27 -2.49 4.42
C GLY A 98 5.55 -1.15 4.47
N LEU A 99 4.22 -1.15 4.64
CA LEU A 99 3.45 0.03 5.06
C LEU A 99 2.97 -0.20 6.49
N GLY A 100 3.56 0.51 7.45
CA GLY A 100 3.25 0.38 8.87
C GLY A 100 3.82 -0.90 9.49
N SER A 101 4.72 -1.57 8.77
CA SER A 101 5.30 -2.87 9.12
C SER A 101 6.76 -2.95 8.68
N PRO A 102 7.58 -3.84 9.27
CA PRO A 102 9.02 -3.87 8.99
C PRO A 102 9.36 -4.05 7.50
N GLY A 103 10.35 -3.28 7.03
CA GLY A 103 10.82 -3.31 5.66
C GLY A 103 10.26 -2.16 4.82
N LEU A 104 10.61 -2.15 3.53
CA LEU A 104 10.11 -1.15 2.59
C LEU A 104 8.94 -1.72 1.81
N HIS A 105 7.87 -0.94 1.63
CA HIS A 105 6.72 -1.39 0.89
C HIS A 105 7.08 -1.90 -0.51
N GLN A 106 6.69 -3.14 -0.77
CA GLN A 106 6.96 -3.84 -2.02
C GLN A 106 5.91 -3.43 -3.06
N TYR A 107 5.88 -2.14 -3.42
CA TYR A 107 4.88 -1.57 -4.32
C TYR A 107 4.77 -2.36 -5.64
N LEU A 108 3.56 -2.81 -5.96
CA LEU A 108 3.22 -3.65 -7.12
C LEU A 108 3.90 -5.02 -7.16
N ALA A 109 4.43 -5.50 -6.03
CA ALA A 109 4.82 -6.89 -5.86
C ALA A 109 3.55 -7.74 -5.70
N GLY A 110 2.95 -8.11 -6.82
CA GLY A 110 1.60 -8.68 -6.83
C GLY A 110 1.40 -9.95 -6.00
N ARG A 111 2.42 -10.81 -5.84
CA ARG A 111 2.26 -11.98 -4.96
C ARG A 111 2.17 -11.54 -3.50
N ALA A 112 3.06 -10.66 -3.07
CA ALA A 112 3.07 -10.09 -1.73
C ALA A 112 1.75 -9.36 -1.41
N GLU A 113 1.29 -8.47 -2.30
CA GLU A 113 0.05 -7.70 -2.10
C GLU A 113 -1.19 -8.60 -2.13
N GLY A 114 -1.21 -9.61 -3.02
CA GLY A 114 -2.27 -10.62 -3.08
C GLY A 114 -2.36 -11.48 -1.82
N HIS A 115 -1.22 -11.97 -1.30
CA HIS A 115 -1.18 -12.69 -0.02
C HIS A 115 -1.69 -11.82 1.12
N ALA A 116 -1.23 -10.57 1.22
CA ALA A 116 -1.69 -9.65 2.27
C ALA A 116 -3.21 -9.40 2.20
N ALA A 117 -3.76 -9.21 1.00
CA ALA A 117 -5.20 -9.04 0.79
C ALA A 117 -6.02 -10.31 1.13
N ILE A 118 -5.45 -11.51 1.04
CA ILE A 118 -6.12 -12.74 1.49
C ILE A 118 -5.96 -12.92 3.00
N ASP A 119 -4.76 -12.72 3.52
CA ASP A 119 -4.43 -12.98 4.92
C ASP A 119 -5.09 -11.99 5.87
N ILE A 120 -5.42 -10.77 5.44
CA ILE A 120 -6.23 -9.85 6.23
C ILE A 120 -7.65 -10.41 6.46
N VAL A 121 -8.20 -11.22 5.53
CA VAL A 121 -9.48 -11.94 5.75
C VAL A 121 -9.32 -12.98 6.85
N ARG A 122 -8.23 -13.76 6.82
CA ARG A 122 -7.91 -14.73 7.89
C ARG A 122 -7.74 -14.02 9.24
N ALA A 123 -7.01 -12.90 9.26
CA ALA A 123 -6.79 -12.09 10.45
C ALA A 123 -8.11 -11.55 11.01
N GLY A 124 -8.96 -10.98 10.14
CA GLY A 124 -10.29 -10.53 10.52
C GLY A 124 -11.12 -11.64 11.16
N ARG A 125 -11.14 -12.84 10.58
CA ARG A 125 -11.88 -14.00 11.12
C ARG A 125 -11.30 -14.53 12.44
N ASN A 126 -9.98 -14.47 12.60
CA ASN A 126 -9.33 -14.84 13.87
C ASN A 126 -9.70 -13.85 15.00
N LEU A 127 -9.84 -12.57 14.67
CA LEU A 127 -10.28 -11.53 15.61
C LEU A 127 -11.79 -11.61 15.89
N ARG A 128 -12.58 -11.86 14.84
CA ARG A 128 -14.04 -11.86 14.84
C ARG A 128 -14.56 -13.16 14.20
N PRO A 129 -14.80 -14.21 15.00
CA PRO A 129 -15.29 -15.50 14.49
C PRO A 129 -16.65 -15.43 13.81
N ASP A 130 -17.40 -14.34 13.99
CA ASP A 130 -18.65 -14.02 13.32
C ASP A 130 -18.46 -13.35 11.95
N LEU A 131 -17.22 -13.21 11.45
CA LEU A 131 -16.95 -12.94 10.04
C LEU A 131 -17.02 -14.24 9.22
N SER A 132 -17.73 -14.17 8.10
CA SER A 132 -17.96 -15.30 7.21
C SER A 132 -16.67 -15.77 6.52
N THR A 133 -16.67 -17.03 6.08
CA THR A 133 -15.68 -17.52 5.10
C THR A 133 -15.93 -16.94 3.71
N SER A 134 -17.17 -16.52 3.39
CA SER A 134 -17.51 -15.94 2.11
C SER A 134 -17.00 -14.50 2.02
N TRP A 135 -16.21 -14.22 0.98
CA TRP A 135 -15.57 -12.93 0.83
C TRP A 135 -15.49 -12.47 -0.64
N VAL A 136 -15.28 -11.17 -0.83
CA VAL A 136 -14.97 -10.58 -2.14
C VAL A 136 -13.68 -9.77 -2.04
N SER A 137 -12.89 -9.76 -3.12
CA SER A 137 -11.66 -8.96 -3.21
C SER A 137 -11.95 -7.66 -3.97
N VAL A 138 -11.62 -6.50 -3.39
CA VAL A 138 -12.00 -5.20 -3.94
C VAL A 138 -10.83 -4.22 -3.87
N GLY A 139 -10.52 -3.52 -4.97
CA GLY A 139 -9.52 -2.45 -4.94
C GLY A 139 -9.44 -1.59 -6.20
N HIS A 140 -8.76 -0.44 -6.09
CA HIS A 140 -8.58 0.56 -7.14
C HIS A 140 -7.09 0.89 -7.38
N SER A 141 -6.68 1.14 -8.63
CA SER A 141 -5.29 1.49 -8.99
C SER A 141 -4.31 0.39 -8.55
N GLN A 142 -3.33 0.67 -7.69
CA GLN A 142 -2.48 -0.34 -7.02
C GLN A 142 -3.34 -1.45 -6.42
N GLY A 143 -4.33 -1.08 -5.59
CA GLY A 143 -5.23 -2.04 -4.97
C GLY A 143 -6.10 -2.82 -5.96
N GLY A 144 -6.34 -2.27 -7.15
CA GLY A 144 -7.00 -3.01 -8.22
C GLY A 144 -6.14 -4.16 -8.72
N GLN A 145 -4.83 -3.96 -8.84
CA GLN A 145 -3.90 -5.03 -9.17
C GLN A 145 -3.77 -6.02 -8.01
N ALA A 146 -3.68 -5.56 -6.75
CA ALA A 146 -3.66 -6.44 -5.59
C ALA A 146 -4.90 -7.33 -5.51
N ALA A 147 -6.08 -6.77 -5.81
CA ALA A 147 -7.34 -7.51 -5.85
C ALA A 147 -7.37 -8.58 -6.95
N LEU A 148 -6.75 -8.32 -8.12
CA LEU A 148 -6.61 -9.33 -9.18
C LEU A 148 -5.66 -10.45 -8.76
N PHE A 149 -4.53 -10.13 -8.12
CA PHE A 149 -3.60 -11.16 -7.61
C PHE A 149 -4.25 -12.02 -6.53
N ALA A 150 -4.94 -11.40 -5.57
CA ALA A 150 -5.71 -12.10 -4.54
C ALA A 150 -6.76 -13.02 -5.18
N GLY A 151 -7.53 -12.52 -6.14
CA GLY A 151 -8.52 -13.31 -6.87
C GLY A 151 -7.92 -14.49 -7.62
N HIS A 152 -6.76 -14.29 -8.26
CA HIS A 152 -6.06 -15.32 -9.02
C HIS A 152 -5.56 -16.48 -8.14
N MET A 153 -5.04 -16.17 -6.94
CA MET A 153 -4.38 -17.17 -6.08
C MET A 153 -5.26 -17.73 -4.96
N ALA A 154 -6.44 -17.15 -4.70
CA ALA A 154 -7.28 -17.50 -3.55
C ALA A 154 -7.54 -19.01 -3.41
N ALA A 155 -7.88 -19.70 -4.51
CA ALA A 155 -8.21 -21.13 -4.46
C ALA A 155 -7.03 -22.02 -4.07
N GLU A 156 -5.79 -21.63 -4.39
CA GLU A 156 -4.58 -22.38 -4.05
C GLU A 156 -4.02 -21.95 -2.69
N TYR A 157 -3.98 -20.64 -2.43
CA TYR A 157 -3.36 -20.06 -1.25
C TYR A 157 -4.24 -20.13 0.01
N ALA A 158 -5.56 -20.05 -0.16
CA ALA A 158 -6.54 -20.06 0.92
C ALA A 158 -7.81 -20.86 0.57
N PRO A 159 -7.69 -22.18 0.33
CA PRO A 159 -8.83 -23.03 -0.04
C PRO A 159 -9.93 -23.11 1.04
N GLU A 160 -9.64 -22.70 2.27
CA GLU A 160 -10.61 -22.61 3.36
C GLU A 160 -11.48 -21.35 3.32
N LEU A 161 -11.16 -20.38 2.46
CA LEU A 161 -11.94 -19.17 2.25
C LEU A 161 -12.72 -19.24 0.93
N ASP A 162 -13.96 -18.80 0.96
CA ASP A 162 -14.91 -18.92 -0.15
C ASP A 162 -14.99 -17.60 -0.93
N LEU A 163 -14.06 -17.40 -1.86
CA LEU A 163 -14.02 -16.21 -2.71
C LEU A 163 -15.21 -16.19 -3.66
N ARG A 164 -16.07 -15.18 -3.54
CA ARG A 164 -17.28 -14.99 -4.36
C ARG A 164 -17.09 -14.07 -5.55
N GLY A 165 -15.98 -13.34 -5.62
CA GLY A 165 -15.66 -12.51 -6.77
C GLY A 165 -14.59 -11.47 -6.49
N THR A 166 -14.08 -10.89 -7.58
CA THR A 166 -13.07 -9.82 -7.56
C THR A 166 -13.64 -8.60 -8.29
N LEU A 167 -13.64 -7.45 -7.62
CA LEU A 167 -13.95 -6.15 -8.21
C LEU A 167 -12.67 -5.32 -8.26
N SER A 168 -12.14 -5.13 -9.47
CA SER A 168 -10.92 -4.40 -9.72
C SER A 168 -11.20 -3.17 -10.58
N TYR A 169 -10.85 -1.98 -10.09
CA TYR A 169 -11.09 -0.71 -10.76
C TYR A 169 -9.77 -0.07 -11.18
N ALA A 170 -9.62 0.24 -12.47
CA ALA A 170 -8.39 0.81 -13.02
C ALA A 170 -7.11 0.10 -12.52
N PRO A 171 -7.03 -1.25 -12.56
CA PRO A 171 -5.87 -1.97 -12.03
C PRO A 171 -4.59 -1.55 -12.73
N GLU A 172 -3.54 -1.34 -11.94
CA GLU A 172 -2.16 -1.19 -12.41
C GLU A 172 -1.65 -2.52 -12.99
N SER A 173 -2.16 -2.84 -14.18
CA SER A 173 -1.87 -4.05 -14.95
C SER A 173 -0.98 -3.69 -16.13
N ASN A 174 -0.07 -4.60 -16.47
CA ASN A 174 0.87 -4.43 -17.58
C ASN A 174 1.71 -3.13 -17.51
N VAL A 175 2.16 -2.75 -16.31
CA VAL A 175 2.96 -1.53 -16.09
C VAL A 175 4.26 -1.52 -16.89
N GLU A 176 4.79 -2.69 -17.29
CA GLU A 176 5.92 -2.82 -18.19
C GLU A 176 5.71 -2.15 -19.55
N ASN A 177 4.46 -2.11 -20.05
CA ASN A 177 4.12 -1.43 -21.29
C ASN A 177 4.17 0.09 -21.13
N LEU A 178 3.89 0.60 -19.93
CA LEU A 178 4.01 2.02 -19.62
C LEU A 178 5.49 2.43 -19.50
N LEU A 179 6.34 1.56 -18.96
CA LEU A 179 7.79 1.80 -18.88
C LEU A 179 8.42 1.99 -20.26
N ALA A 180 7.95 1.25 -21.28
CA ALA A 180 8.43 1.38 -22.65
C ALA A 180 8.19 2.78 -23.26
N VAL A 181 7.18 3.50 -22.78
CA VAL A 181 6.82 4.86 -23.24
C VAL A 181 7.21 5.95 -22.25
N ALA A 182 7.81 5.62 -21.11
CA ALA A 182 8.30 6.58 -20.11
C ALA A 182 9.76 7.03 -20.36
N GLY A 183 10.34 6.65 -21.51
CA GLY A 183 11.72 6.98 -21.86
C GLY A 183 11.95 8.48 -22.15
N PRO A 184 13.20 8.96 -22.10
CA PRO A 184 13.55 10.39 -22.26
C PRO A 184 13.24 10.96 -23.66
N TYR A 185 12.80 10.10 -24.59
CA TYR A 185 12.40 10.46 -25.95
C TYR A 185 10.92 10.84 -26.06
N VAL A 186 10.13 10.61 -25.01
CA VAL A 186 8.72 10.99 -24.97
C VAL A 186 8.60 12.40 -24.38
N PRO A 187 7.95 13.35 -25.09
CA PRO A 187 7.77 14.69 -24.58
C PRO A 187 6.96 14.67 -23.27
N ALA A 188 7.17 15.66 -22.41
CA ALA A 188 6.37 15.81 -21.20
C ALA A 188 4.91 16.04 -21.58
N LEU A 189 4.08 15.00 -21.42
CA LEU A 189 2.65 15.06 -21.65
C LEU A 189 1.95 15.29 -20.31
N ASP A 190 0.91 16.13 -20.31
CA ASP A 190 0.14 16.41 -19.09
C ASP A 190 -0.53 15.15 -18.52
N VAL A 191 -0.87 14.18 -19.39
CA VAL A 191 -1.40 12.87 -18.97
C VAL A 191 -0.37 11.99 -18.23
N LEU A 192 0.93 12.31 -18.36
CA LEU A 192 2.03 11.60 -17.68
C LEU A 192 2.55 12.38 -16.47
N GLN A 193 1.86 13.44 -16.04
CA GLN A 193 2.22 14.17 -14.82
C GLN A 193 2.12 13.22 -13.63
N GLY A 194 3.19 13.14 -12.83
CA GLY A 194 3.31 12.18 -11.72
C GLY A 194 3.83 10.79 -12.11
N ALA A 195 3.95 10.45 -13.40
CA ALA A 195 4.50 9.16 -13.84
C ALA A 195 5.91 8.89 -13.30
N SER A 196 6.73 9.93 -13.16
CA SER A 196 8.06 9.83 -12.54
C SER A 196 7.99 9.40 -11.07
N THR A 197 6.96 9.83 -10.33
CA THR A 197 6.75 9.41 -8.93
C THR A 197 6.44 7.93 -8.86
N TYR A 198 5.46 7.47 -9.65
CA TYR A 198 5.10 6.05 -9.71
C TYR A 198 6.25 5.18 -10.22
N LEU A 199 7.04 5.66 -11.18
CA LEU A 199 8.25 4.97 -11.64
C LEU A 199 9.26 4.78 -10.49
N VAL A 200 9.49 5.82 -9.69
CA VAL A 200 10.39 5.74 -8.54
C VAL A 200 9.85 4.77 -7.49
N TYR A 201 8.55 4.78 -7.22
CA TYR A 201 7.94 3.77 -6.35
C TYR A 201 8.07 2.36 -6.91
N ILE A 202 7.87 2.14 -8.20
CA ILE A 202 8.03 0.82 -8.85
C ILE A 202 9.46 0.33 -8.66
N LEU A 203 10.45 1.20 -8.89
CA LEU A 203 11.86 0.85 -8.71
C LEU A 203 12.19 0.55 -7.24
N ALA A 204 11.59 1.28 -6.29
CA ALA A 204 11.76 1.05 -4.86
C ALA A 204 11.13 -0.27 -4.41
N GLY A 205 9.90 -0.54 -4.82
CA GLY A 205 9.20 -1.81 -4.57
C GLY A 205 9.96 -2.99 -5.19
N LEU A 206 10.44 -2.85 -6.43
CA LEU A 206 11.24 -3.88 -7.09
C LEU A 206 12.58 -4.10 -6.39
N ASN A 207 13.26 -3.05 -5.91
CA ASN A 207 14.52 -3.18 -5.17
C ASN A 207 14.31 -3.86 -3.82
N SER A 208 13.17 -3.61 -3.14
CA SER A 208 12.78 -4.29 -1.91
C SER A 208 12.41 -5.77 -2.15
N ALA A 209 11.63 -6.04 -3.19
CA ALA A 209 11.12 -7.38 -3.48
C ALA A 209 12.13 -8.30 -4.18
N ARG A 210 13.09 -7.73 -4.92
CA ARG A 210 14.10 -8.42 -5.72
C ARG A 210 15.49 -7.78 -5.59
N PRO A 211 16.08 -7.79 -4.37
CA PRO A 211 17.40 -7.19 -4.12
C PRO A 211 18.51 -7.86 -4.95
N ASP A 212 18.28 -9.10 -5.40
CA ASP A 212 19.18 -9.85 -6.28
C ASP A 212 19.39 -9.19 -7.66
N LEU A 213 18.49 -8.30 -8.08
CA LEU A 213 18.63 -7.56 -9.34
C LEU A 213 19.71 -6.47 -9.28
N GLY A 214 20.11 -6.02 -8.07
CA GLY A 214 21.15 -5.00 -7.92
C GLY A 214 20.83 -3.67 -8.60
N LEU A 215 19.57 -3.20 -8.48
CA LEU A 215 19.04 -2.02 -9.21
C LEU A 215 19.89 -0.77 -9.12
N ALA A 216 20.54 -0.53 -7.96
CA ALA A 216 21.43 0.61 -7.77
C ALA A 216 22.55 0.69 -8.82
N GLY A 217 23.01 -0.45 -9.37
CA GLY A 217 24.04 -0.50 -10.41
C GLY A 217 23.60 0.03 -11.78
N TYR A 218 22.29 0.14 -12.03
CA TYR A 218 21.74 0.65 -13.29
C TYR A 218 21.36 2.13 -13.22
N LEU A 219 21.37 2.73 -12.03
CA LEU A 219 20.91 4.10 -11.81
C LEU A 219 22.07 5.09 -11.88
N THR A 220 21.77 6.28 -12.42
CA THR A 220 22.66 7.43 -12.26
C THR A 220 22.67 7.90 -10.79
N GLU A 221 23.62 8.76 -10.41
CA GLU A 221 23.63 9.37 -9.06
C GLU A 221 22.31 10.10 -8.74
N PHE A 222 21.69 10.72 -9.75
CA PHE A 222 20.35 11.30 -9.60
C PHE A 222 19.29 10.23 -9.35
N GLY A 223 19.27 9.15 -10.14
CA GLY A 223 18.33 8.04 -9.96
C GLY A 223 18.46 7.37 -8.61
N ALA A 224 19.68 7.16 -8.12
CA ALA A 224 19.94 6.59 -6.80
C ALA A 224 19.41 7.51 -5.66
N ARG A 225 19.59 8.83 -5.79
CA ARG A 225 19.02 9.80 -4.84
C ARG A 225 17.50 9.85 -4.87
N ALA A 226 16.90 9.77 -6.06
CA ALA A 226 15.45 9.71 -6.22
C ALA A 226 14.89 8.43 -5.59
N LEU A 227 15.52 7.28 -5.83
CA LEU A 227 15.15 6.01 -5.21
C LEU A 227 15.22 6.07 -3.67
N ALA A 228 16.32 6.60 -3.12
CA ALA A 228 16.48 6.73 -1.67
C ALA A 228 15.45 7.68 -1.03
N SER A 229 14.90 8.62 -1.79
CA SER A 229 13.85 9.52 -1.29
C SER A 229 12.45 8.91 -1.34
N ALA A 230 12.27 7.84 -2.10
CA ALA A 230 10.99 7.16 -2.23
C ALA A 230 10.46 6.81 -0.83
N GLU A 231 11.32 6.27 0.02
CA GLU A 231 11.08 5.84 1.41
C GLU A 231 10.43 6.91 2.31
N LEU A 232 10.50 8.19 1.92
CA LEU A 232 9.97 9.31 2.68
C LEU A 232 8.63 9.86 2.16
N GLY A 233 8.24 9.51 0.93
CA GLY A 233 7.11 10.14 0.25
C GLY A 233 5.80 9.41 0.47
N CYS A 234 4.76 10.15 0.87
CA CYS A 234 3.37 9.72 0.76
C CYS A 234 2.72 10.29 -0.50
N GLY A 235 1.96 9.47 -1.22
CA GLY A 235 1.25 9.84 -2.44
C GLY A 235 2.15 10.48 -3.48
N ASP A 236 1.93 11.76 -3.74
CA ASP A 236 2.58 12.52 -4.80
C ASP A 236 3.81 13.33 -4.33
N ASP A 237 4.23 13.15 -3.07
CA ASP A 237 5.16 14.05 -2.37
C ASP A 237 6.64 13.94 -2.79
N LEU A 238 6.96 13.31 -3.93
CA LEU A 238 8.30 13.36 -4.50
C LEU A 238 8.57 14.71 -5.20
N ALA A 239 8.56 15.78 -4.40
CA ALA A 239 8.73 17.18 -4.81
C ALA A 239 10.02 17.44 -5.60
N MET A 240 11.06 16.62 -5.42
CA MET A 240 12.29 16.73 -6.22
C MET A 240 12.07 16.41 -7.70
N LEU A 241 11.13 15.51 -8.01
CA LEU A 241 10.81 15.10 -9.38
C LEU A 241 9.99 16.17 -10.11
N ARG A 242 9.39 17.11 -9.36
CA ARG A 242 8.61 18.25 -9.87
C ARG A 242 9.46 19.53 -9.99
N GLY A 243 10.79 19.42 -9.99
CA GLY A 243 11.71 20.56 -10.10
C GLY A 243 12.05 21.26 -8.78
N GLY A 244 11.62 20.72 -7.63
CA GLY A 244 12.06 21.17 -6.32
C GLY A 244 13.54 20.83 -6.09
N ARG A 245 14.46 21.76 -6.34
CA ARG A 245 15.87 21.57 -5.96
C ARG A 245 15.97 21.58 -4.44
N TRP A 246 16.49 20.50 -3.86
CA TRP A 246 16.99 20.50 -2.49
C TRP A 246 18.11 21.53 -2.39
N VAL A 247 17.94 22.54 -1.53
CA VAL A 247 18.91 23.66 -1.43
C VAL A 247 20.06 23.29 -0.51
N SER A 248 19.81 22.43 0.48
CA SER A 248 20.81 21.94 1.41
C SER A 248 20.39 20.62 2.02
N CYS A 249 21.29 19.65 2.00
CA CYS A 249 21.16 18.40 2.72
C CYS A 249 22.33 18.32 3.71
N SER A 250 22.04 18.31 5.00
CA SER A 250 22.98 17.99 6.09
C SER A 250 22.55 16.67 6.72
N PRO A 251 23.41 15.97 7.48
CA PRO A 251 23.03 14.71 8.13
C PRO A 251 21.73 14.88 8.91
N GLY A 252 20.67 14.17 8.49
CA GLY A 252 19.37 14.15 9.15
C GLY A 252 18.38 15.26 8.79
N ARG A 253 18.69 16.24 7.93
CA ARG A 253 17.70 17.26 7.49
C ARG A 253 17.92 17.69 6.05
N CYS A 254 16.84 17.65 5.28
CA CYS A 254 16.80 18.21 3.94
C CYS A 254 15.64 19.22 3.83
N SER A 255 15.90 20.36 3.18
CA SER A 255 14.92 21.44 3.04
C SER A 255 14.67 21.79 1.58
N ILE A 256 13.39 22.05 1.25
CA ILE A 256 12.95 22.45 -0.08
C ILE A 256 12.70 23.96 -0.06
N ARG A 257 13.21 24.70 -1.05
CA ARG A 257 12.68 26.04 -1.37
C ARG A 257 11.49 25.85 -2.32
N PRO A 258 10.28 26.28 -1.97
CA PRO A 258 9.20 26.32 -2.94
C PRO A 258 9.47 27.40 -3.98
N SER A 259 8.83 27.28 -5.13
CA SER A 259 8.74 28.33 -6.15
C SER A 259 7.91 29.55 -5.69
N SER A 260 7.16 29.45 -4.59
CA SER A 260 6.42 30.56 -3.97
C SER A 260 6.93 30.90 -2.54
N PRO A 261 6.84 32.17 -2.09
CA PRO A 261 7.55 32.63 -0.88
C PRO A 261 6.96 32.17 0.46
N HIS A 262 5.92 31.34 0.50
CA HIS A 262 5.05 31.23 1.68
C HIS A 262 4.96 29.85 2.37
N SER A 263 5.76 28.84 2.01
CA SER A 263 5.73 27.56 2.74
C SER A 263 7.06 26.80 2.73
N ARG A 264 7.94 27.00 3.73
CA ARG A 264 9.09 26.09 3.90
C ARG A 264 8.64 24.82 4.63
N THR A 265 8.81 23.67 3.99
CA THR A 265 8.62 22.35 4.61
C THR A 265 9.99 21.68 4.77
N THR A 266 10.27 21.14 5.95
CA THR A 266 11.54 20.44 6.27
C THR A 266 11.25 18.98 6.54
N TRP A 267 12.04 18.08 5.97
CA TRP A 267 11.89 16.63 6.14
C TRP A 267 13.18 15.99 6.67
N PRO A 268 13.09 14.92 7.48
CA PRO A 268 14.27 14.13 7.84
C PRO A 268 14.84 13.44 6.60
N CYS A 269 16.16 13.40 6.49
CA CYS A 269 16.85 12.71 5.39
C CYS A 269 17.19 11.27 5.80
N PRO A 270 17.17 10.28 4.89
CA PRO A 270 17.64 8.94 5.21
C PRO A 270 19.15 8.98 5.47
N PRO A 271 19.69 8.15 6.37
CA PRO A 271 21.14 8.05 6.55
C PRO A 271 21.79 7.57 5.24
N PRO A 272 23.03 7.99 4.94
CA PRO A 272 23.76 7.44 3.81
C PRO A 272 23.87 5.91 3.99
N ALA A 273 23.56 5.16 2.93
CA ALA A 273 23.74 3.72 2.89
C ALA A 273 25.16 3.39 3.35
N GLY A 274 25.28 2.75 4.52
CA GLY A 274 26.55 2.47 5.14
C GLY A 274 27.40 1.61 4.21
N THR A 275 28.56 2.13 3.80
CA THR A 275 29.63 1.31 3.25
C THR A 275 30.13 0.42 4.38
N GLY A 276 29.57 -0.78 4.49
CA GLY A 276 30.20 -1.85 5.26
C GLY A 276 31.58 -2.12 4.68
N ARG A 277 32.62 -1.72 5.42
CA ARG A 277 33.96 -2.30 5.31
C ARG A 277 34.51 -2.54 6.71
N SER A 278 34.92 -3.81 6.88
CA SER A 278 35.66 -4.48 7.96
C SER A 278 35.06 -4.44 9.36
#